data_AF-A0A537IZN7-F1
#
_entry.id   AF-A0A537IZN7-F1
#
_cell.length_a   1.000
_cell.length_b   1.000
_cell.length_c   1.000
_cell.angle_alpha   90.00
_cell.angle_beta   90.00
_cell.angle_gamma   90.00
#
_symmetry.space_group_name_H-M   'P 1'
#
loop_
_entity.id
_entity.type
_entity.pdbx_description
1 polymer ?
#
loop_
_entity_poly.entity_id
_entity_poly.type
_entity_poly.pdbx_seq_one_letter_code
_entity_poly.pdbx_strand_id
1 'polypeptide(L)'
;MTPPSARDTQRLLPTALRWTCDPAELEFKTTGDLPTEAAIVGQARGVHALQFGLGIDQQGYNIFVSGPPGTGRSSYARLEIERLAQARPVPPDWCYVRNFATADQPVAISLPPGEGGMFRRRVGEMVAEVRGGLRRAFASEAYEQQRAEVARRYEQQLGEVMQALETEARSRGLMLQRTPTGIVTVPVDLQGRPVSQDVFDALPEAERARITARMKSLEESMAEAQRKARALEREGREALREFDAATARGIIDGPIARLKEQYRDHPKVAAFLEAAEQDMLAHLAELRAAGDEEAGEQARPELPFPRRDPYARYQINLLVDHRETRGAPVITETNPT
;
A
#
# COMPACT_ATOMS: atom_id res chain seq x y z
N MET A 1 81.34 -1.76 67.81
CA MET A 1 80.02 -2.00 67.21
C MET A 1 80.13 -1.70 65.73
N THR A 2 79.92 -2.69 64.86
CA THR A 2 79.97 -2.51 63.40
C THR A 2 78.75 -1.69 62.97
N PRO A 3 78.90 -0.63 62.15
CA PRO A 3 77.75 0.14 61.67
C PRO A 3 76.81 -0.76 60.86
N PRO A 4 75.48 -0.58 60.97
CA PRO A 4 74.52 -1.37 60.22
C PRO A 4 74.80 -1.23 58.71
N SER A 5 74.75 -2.34 57.99
CA SER A 5 74.96 -2.32 56.54
C SER A 5 73.79 -1.59 55.87
N ALA A 6 74.00 -1.05 54.66
CA ALA A 6 72.92 -0.41 53.89
C ALA A 6 71.67 -1.31 53.77
N ARG A 7 71.89 -2.63 53.72
CA ARG A 7 70.85 -3.67 53.69
C ARG A 7 70.05 -3.77 54.99
N ASP A 8 70.68 -3.52 56.14
CA ASP A 8 70.01 -3.52 57.44
C ASP A 8 69.18 -2.25 57.64
N THR A 9 69.66 -1.09 57.16
CA THR A 9 68.92 0.18 57.17
C THR A 9 67.72 0.21 56.21
N GLN A 10 67.72 -0.62 55.17
CA GLN A 10 66.61 -0.74 54.22
C GLN A 10 65.75 -1.99 54.45
N ARG A 11 65.96 -2.70 55.56
CA ARG A 11 65.20 -3.91 55.89
C ARG A 11 63.79 -3.54 56.33
N LEU A 12 62.80 -3.84 55.50
CA LEU A 12 61.39 -3.71 55.87
C LEU A 12 60.98 -4.83 56.82
N LEU A 13 60.27 -4.47 57.88
CA LEU A 13 59.60 -5.43 58.76
C LEU A 13 58.47 -6.14 57.99
N PRO A 14 58.12 -7.40 58.31
CA PRO A 14 57.00 -8.10 57.67
C PRO A 14 55.68 -7.34 57.70
N THR A 15 55.46 -6.52 58.73
CA THR A 15 54.30 -5.64 58.86
C THR A 15 54.31 -4.47 57.87
N ALA A 16 55.48 -4.01 57.43
CA ALA A 16 55.63 -2.98 56.39
C ALA A 16 55.55 -3.55 54.96
N LEU A 17 55.48 -4.88 54.80
CA LEU A 17 55.35 -5.55 53.50
C LEU A 17 53.90 -5.72 53.04
N ARG A 18 52.92 -5.44 53.91
CA ARG A 18 51.50 -5.55 53.57
C ARG A 18 50.74 -4.33 54.05
N TRP A 19 49.76 -3.92 53.26
CA TRP A 19 48.73 -3.00 53.73
C TRP A 19 47.69 -3.78 54.54
N THR A 20 47.19 -3.19 55.61
CA THR A 20 46.11 -3.75 56.44
C THR A 20 45.01 -2.71 56.61
N CYS A 21 43.78 -3.09 56.32
CA CYS A 21 42.59 -2.31 56.66
C CYS A 21 42.21 -2.61 58.11
N ASP A 22 41.99 -1.59 58.94
CA ASP A 22 41.37 -1.78 60.25
C ASP A 22 39.84 -1.89 60.05
N PRO A 23 39.21 -3.05 60.35
CA PRO A 23 37.77 -3.19 60.21
C PRO A 23 36.95 -2.20 61.06
N ALA A 24 37.54 -1.64 62.12
CA ALA A 24 36.88 -0.64 62.96
C ALA A 24 36.71 0.73 62.26
N GLU A 25 37.48 0.99 61.20
CA GLU A 25 37.35 2.21 60.38
C GLU A 25 36.16 2.14 59.40
N LEU A 26 35.54 0.97 59.22
CA LEU A 26 34.41 0.78 58.33
C LEU A 26 33.10 1.01 59.09
N GLU A 27 32.32 2.02 58.68
CA GLU A 27 31.05 2.40 59.31
C GLU A 27 29.87 1.45 58.97
N PHE A 28 30.14 0.17 58.71
CA PHE A 28 29.13 -0.85 58.41
C PHE A 28 29.51 -2.23 58.99
N LYS A 29 28.51 -3.06 59.31
CA LYS A 29 28.76 -4.41 59.87
C LYS A 29 28.84 -5.45 58.76
N THR A 30 28.01 -5.30 57.74
CA THR A 30 27.98 -6.17 56.57
C THR A 30 27.83 -5.34 55.31
N THR A 31 28.27 -5.87 54.16
CA THR A 31 28.09 -5.20 52.87
C THR A 31 26.62 -5.05 52.46
N GLY A 32 25.69 -5.72 53.16
CA GLY A 32 24.25 -5.52 53.00
C GLY A 32 23.72 -4.23 53.65
N ASP A 33 24.49 -3.62 54.56
CA ASP A 33 24.13 -2.35 55.21
C ASP A 33 24.47 -1.13 54.33
N LEU A 34 25.24 -1.35 53.26
CA LEU A 34 25.65 -0.29 52.34
C LEU A 34 24.54 0.03 51.33
N PRO A 35 24.36 1.31 50.97
CA PRO A 35 23.40 1.70 49.96
C PRO A 35 23.76 1.06 48.62
N THR A 36 22.76 0.52 47.92
CA THR A 36 22.93 -0.11 46.60
C THR A 36 22.99 0.94 45.48
N GLU A 37 23.60 2.09 45.74
CA GLU A 37 23.71 3.14 44.74
C GLU A 37 24.58 2.65 43.59
N ALA A 38 23.99 2.59 42.40
CA ALA A 38 24.66 2.20 41.18
C ALA A 38 25.55 3.34 40.66
N ALA A 39 26.54 3.73 41.45
CA ALA A 39 27.56 4.71 41.09
C ALA A 39 28.79 4.02 40.50
N ILE A 40 29.36 4.60 39.44
CA ILE A 40 30.63 4.14 38.89
C ILE A 40 31.78 4.65 39.77
N VAL A 41 32.51 3.73 40.39
CA VAL A 41 33.59 4.08 41.33
C VAL A 41 34.82 4.61 40.57
N GLY A 42 35.34 5.77 40.99
CA GLY A 42 36.62 6.29 40.51
C GLY A 42 36.62 6.86 39.08
N GLN A 43 35.45 7.12 38.48
CA GLN A 43 35.34 7.59 37.08
C GLN A 43 34.70 8.99 36.94
N ALA A 44 35.01 9.93 37.85
CA ALA A 44 34.39 11.27 37.89
C ALA A 44 34.41 12.02 36.54
N ARG A 45 35.52 11.96 35.80
CA ARG A 45 35.62 12.58 34.46
C ARG A 45 34.65 11.96 33.46
N GLY A 46 34.51 10.63 33.47
CA GLY A 46 33.61 9.90 32.57
C GLY A 46 32.14 10.18 32.87
N VAL A 47 31.79 10.25 34.16
CA VAL A 47 30.45 10.64 34.63
C VAL A 47 30.08 12.03 34.11
N HIS A 48 30.94 13.02 34.34
CA HIS A 48 30.67 14.40 33.93
C HIS A 48 30.54 14.54 32.40
N ALA A 49 31.41 13.85 31.64
CA ALA A 49 31.34 13.86 30.17
C ALA A 49 30.05 13.24 29.64
N LEU A 50 29.59 12.13 30.25
CA LEU A 50 28.33 11.48 29.89
C LEU A 50 27.14 12.39 30.21
N GLN A 51 27.07 12.95 31.41
CA GLN A 51 25.99 13.85 31.82
C GLN A 51 25.93 15.11 30.96
N PHE A 52 27.09 15.72 30.66
CA PHE A 52 27.18 16.84 29.75
C PHE A 52 26.67 16.48 28.35
N GLY A 53 27.12 15.35 27.80
CA GLY A 53 26.70 14.88 26.48
C GLY A 53 25.20 14.58 26.41
N LEU A 54 24.63 13.95 27.43
CA LEU A 54 23.20 13.63 27.50
C LEU A 54 22.30 14.87 27.68
N GLY A 55 22.87 15.98 28.15
CA GLY A 55 22.20 17.27 28.26
C GLY A 55 22.13 18.06 26.94
N ILE A 56 22.86 17.66 25.91
CA ILE A 56 22.82 18.33 24.59
C ILE A 56 21.65 17.78 23.78
N ASP A 57 20.64 18.63 23.55
CA ASP A 57 19.49 18.31 22.70
C ASP A 57 19.67 18.92 21.30
N GLN A 58 20.61 18.36 20.52
CA GLN A 58 20.87 18.76 19.12
C GLN A 58 20.97 17.56 18.20
N GLN A 59 20.33 17.66 17.04
CA GLN A 59 20.38 16.63 16.01
C GLN A 59 21.81 16.43 15.50
N GLY A 60 22.22 15.16 15.36
CA GLY A 60 23.57 14.80 14.90
C GLY A 60 24.61 14.62 16.01
N TYR A 61 24.29 14.96 17.26
CA TYR A 61 25.15 14.68 18.41
C TYR A 61 24.96 13.23 18.89
N ASN A 62 26.06 12.48 18.94
CA ASN A 62 26.10 11.10 19.42
C ASN A 62 27.21 10.96 20.47
N ILE A 63 27.03 10.07 21.45
CA ILE A 63 28.00 9.81 22.51
C ILE A 63 28.65 8.45 22.27
N PHE A 64 29.98 8.40 22.30
CA PHE A 64 30.76 7.17 22.26
C PHE A 64 31.46 6.96 23.60
N VAL A 65 31.25 5.79 24.22
CA VAL A 65 31.79 5.45 25.54
C VAL A 65 32.89 4.41 25.41
N SER A 66 34.12 4.75 25.83
CA SER A 66 35.30 3.89 25.73
C SER A 66 36.04 3.71 27.07
N GLY A 67 36.79 2.62 27.22
CA GLY A 67 37.63 2.36 28.39
C GLY A 67 38.03 0.89 28.60
N PRO A 68 38.76 0.58 29.68
CA PRO A 68 39.22 -0.79 29.99
C PRO A 68 38.08 -1.74 30.39
N PRO A 69 38.05 -3.01 29.95
CA PRO A 69 36.99 -3.96 30.31
C PRO A 69 36.85 -4.09 31.84
N GLY A 70 35.64 -4.40 32.31
CA GLY A 70 35.36 -4.58 33.75
C GLY A 70 35.10 -3.30 34.55
N THR A 71 35.11 -2.12 33.93
CA THR A 71 34.86 -0.84 34.62
C THR A 71 33.38 -0.45 34.74
N GLY A 72 32.44 -1.32 34.35
CA GLY A 72 31.00 -1.07 34.50
C GLY A 72 30.41 0.00 33.56
N ARG A 73 31.14 0.44 32.54
CA ARG A 73 30.72 1.55 31.64
C ARG A 73 29.34 1.37 31.03
N SER A 74 29.06 0.20 30.45
CA SER A 74 27.78 -0.06 29.78
C SER A 74 26.63 -0.03 30.78
N SER A 75 26.83 -0.61 31.97
CA SER A 75 25.84 -0.61 33.05
C SER A 75 25.55 0.80 33.54
N TYR A 76 26.59 1.60 33.77
CA TYR A 76 26.44 2.99 34.22
C TYR A 76 25.81 3.88 33.15
N ALA A 77 26.25 3.76 31.89
CA ALA A 77 25.68 4.51 30.79
C ALA A 77 24.19 4.20 30.62
N ARG A 78 23.82 2.92 30.65
CA ARG A 78 22.43 2.48 30.58
C ARG A 78 21.57 3.05 31.72
N LEU A 79 22.06 2.96 32.96
CA LEU A 79 21.36 3.49 34.13
C LEU A 79 21.06 5.00 33.99
N GLU A 80 22.06 5.79 33.60
CA GLU A 80 21.89 7.24 33.48
C GLU A 80 20.98 7.61 32.30
N ILE A 81 21.07 6.87 31.19
CA ILE A 81 20.16 7.02 30.04
C ILE A 81 18.72 6.67 30.45
N GLU A 82 18.49 5.56 31.14
CA GLU A 82 17.15 5.15 31.63
C GLU A 82 16.57 6.19 32.58
N ARG A 83 17.37 6.74 33.50
CA ARG A 83 16.95 7.80 34.42
C ARG A 83 16.48 9.05 33.68
N LEU A 84 17.24 9.50 32.67
CA LEU A 84 16.86 10.69 31.87
C LEU A 84 15.68 10.40 30.95
N ALA A 85 15.63 9.20 30.38
CA ALA A 85 14.60 8.80 29.43
C ALA A 85 13.20 8.82 30.07
N GLN A 86 13.06 8.43 31.34
CA GLN A 86 11.80 8.50 32.09
C GLN A 86 11.19 9.91 32.17
N ALA A 87 12.02 10.95 32.14
CA ALA A 87 11.58 12.34 32.22
C ALA A 87 11.32 12.99 30.85
N ARG A 88 11.68 12.32 29.75
CA ARG A 88 11.47 12.83 28.38
C ARG A 88 10.04 12.55 27.90
N PRO A 89 9.50 13.29 26.91
CA PRO A 89 8.21 12.96 26.32
C PRO A 89 8.25 11.61 25.61
N VAL A 90 7.08 10.94 25.55
CA VAL A 90 6.92 9.71 24.78
C VAL A 90 7.03 10.06 23.28
N PRO A 91 7.86 9.35 22.49
CA PRO A 91 8.01 9.65 21.07
C PRO A 91 6.74 9.27 20.29
N PRO A 92 6.53 9.83 19.09
CA PRO A 92 5.40 9.44 18.25
C PRO A 92 5.46 7.97 17.80
N ASP A 93 4.31 7.41 17.45
CA ASP A 93 4.18 6.16 16.73
C ASP A 93 4.62 6.33 15.27
N TRP A 94 5.12 5.26 14.66
CA TRP A 94 5.50 5.24 13.25
C TRP A 94 4.84 4.09 12.52
N CYS A 95 4.19 4.41 11.40
CA CYS A 95 3.64 3.43 10.48
C CYS A 95 4.10 3.66 9.05
N TYR A 96 4.32 2.56 8.34
CA TYR A 96 4.48 2.54 6.89
C TYR A 96 3.14 2.26 6.22
N VAL A 97 2.84 3.09 5.23
CA VAL A 97 1.70 2.90 4.34
C VAL A 97 2.20 2.73 2.91
N ARG A 98 1.40 2.04 2.09
CA ARG A 98 1.74 1.84 0.69
C ARG A 98 1.75 3.18 -0.04
N ASN A 99 2.79 3.39 -0.84
CA ASN A 99 2.77 4.40 -1.89
C ASN A 99 2.16 3.78 -3.15
N PHE A 100 0.99 4.27 -3.55
CA PHE A 100 0.26 3.76 -4.71
C PHE A 100 0.90 4.16 -6.04
N ALA A 101 1.65 5.27 -6.07
CA ALA A 101 2.39 5.70 -7.26
C ALA A 101 3.71 4.94 -7.46
N THR A 102 4.39 4.58 -6.35
CA THR A 102 5.72 3.96 -6.39
C THR A 102 5.83 2.90 -5.28
N ALA A 103 5.42 1.67 -5.60
CA ALA A 103 5.16 0.62 -4.60
C ALA A 103 6.39 0.19 -3.77
N ASP A 104 7.59 0.39 -4.29
CA ASP A 104 8.89 0.14 -3.64
C ASP A 104 9.33 1.27 -2.69
N GLN A 105 8.59 2.38 -2.62
CA GLN A 105 8.89 3.53 -1.78
C GLN A 105 7.75 3.81 -0.79
N PRO A 106 7.62 3.01 0.30
CA PRO A 106 6.56 3.19 1.28
C PRO A 106 6.65 4.56 1.97
N VAL A 107 5.49 5.12 2.33
CA VAL A 107 5.41 6.42 3.01
C VAL A 107 5.40 6.23 4.51
N ALA A 108 6.30 6.92 5.22
CA ALA A 108 6.30 6.97 6.68
C ALA A 108 5.33 8.04 7.20
N ILE A 109 4.41 7.62 8.05
CA ILE A 109 3.48 8.48 8.79
C ILE A 109 3.85 8.43 10.28
N SER A 110 3.95 9.61 10.87
CA SER A 110 4.15 9.78 12.30
C SER A 110 2.82 10.18 12.94
N LEU A 111 2.44 9.49 14.01
CA LEU A 111 1.21 9.71 14.76
C LEU A 111 1.52 9.91 16.24
N PRO A 112 0.63 10.55 17.02
CA PRO A 112 0.80 10.63 18.47
C PRO A 112 0.98 9.23 19.10
N PRO A 113 1.61 9.13 20.28
CA PRO A 113 1.82 7.85 20.95
C PRO A 113 0.51 7.07 21.12
N GLY A 114 0.48 5.81 20.67
CA GLY A 114 -0.68 4.92 20.73
C GLY A 114 -1.75 5.14 19.65
N GLU A 115 -1.70 6.21 18.86
CA GLU A 115 -2.62 6.45 17.73
C GLU A 115 -2.33 5.54 16.54
N GLY A 116 -1.10 5.05 16.37
CA GLY A 116 -0.73 4.17 15.26
C GLY A 116 -1.48 2.84 15.28
N GLY A 117 -1.68 2.28 16.47
CA GLY A 117 -2.50 1.08 16.68
C GLY A 117 -3.97 1.29 16.33
N MET A 118 -4.53 2.44 16.72
CA MET A 118 -5.92 2.80 16.41
C MET A 118 -6.10 3.06 14.92
N PHE A 119 -5.16 3.76 14.28
CA PHE A 119 -5.17 4.01 12.85
C PHE A 119 -5.13 2.71 12.05
N ARG A 120 -4.22 1.78 12.38
CA ARG A 120 -4.17 0.45 11.75
C ARG A 120 -5.50 -0.30 11.85
N ARG A 121 -6.12 -0.31 13.04
CA ARG A 121 -7.40 -0.99 13.26
C ARG A 121 -8.51 -0.35 12.43
N ARG A 122 -8.64 0.97 12.48
CA ARG A 122 -9.68 1.73 11.77
C ARG A 122 -9.58 1.59 10.25
N VAL A 123 -8.36 1.59 9.71
CA VAL A 123 -8.15 1.31 8.28
C VAL A 123 -8.55 -0.13 7.95
N GLY A 124 -8.22 -1.10 8.79
CA GLY A 124 -8.67 -2.49 8.62
C GLY A 124 -10.19 -2.64 8.63
N GLU A 125 -10.88 -1.96 9.55
CA GLU A 125 -12.36 -1.91 9.63
C GLU A 125 -12.96 -1.28 8.37
N MET A 126 -12.40 -0.15 7.91
CA MET A 126 -12.83 0.51 6.67
C MET A 126 -12.65 -0.38 5.44
N VAL A 127 -11.51 -1.07 5.32
CA VAL A 127 -11.26 -2.02 4.23
C VAL A 127 -12.25 -3.19 4.26
N ALA A 128 -12.55 -3.72 5.45
CA ALA A 128 -13.54 -4.78 5.60
C ALA A 128 -14.97 -4.31 5.26
N GLU A 129 -15.34 -3.10 5.65
CA GLU A 129 -16.63 -2.48 5.32
C GLU A 129 -16.77 -2.27 3.80
N VAL A 130 -15.74 -1.73 3.15
CA VAL A 130 -15.71 -1.57 1.68
C VAL A 130 -15.84 -2.92 1.00
N ARG A 131 -15.05 -3.93 1.40
CA ARG A 131 -15.10 -5.28 0.85
C ARG A 131 -16.51 -5.88 0.93
N GLY A 132 -17.14 -5.80 2.10
CA GLY A 132 -18.51 -6.29 2.31
C GLY A 132 -19.58 -5.47 1.58
N GLY A 133 -19.37 -4.17 1.44
CA GLY A 133 -20.25 -3.26 0.69
C GLY A 133 -20.20 -3.54 -0.81
N LEU A 134 -19.01 -3.66 -1.40
CA LEU A 134 -18.84 -3.94 -2.83
C LEU A 134 -19.45 -5.30 -3.18
N ARG A 135 -19.18 -6.35 -2.39
CA ARG A 135 -19.79 -7.68 -2.60
C ARG A 135 -21.32 -7.60 -2.67
N ARG A 136 -21.95 -6.93 -1.70
CA ARG A 136 -23.42 -6.80 -1.66
C ARG A 136 -23.97 -5.97 -2.81
N ALA A 137 -23.32 -4.87 -3.16
CA ALA A 137 -23.75 -3.99 -4.24
C ALA A 137 -23.70 -4.70 -5.60
N PHE A 138 -22.58 -5.35 -5.91
CA PHE A 138 -22.38 -6.06 -7.18
C PHE A 138 -23.18 -7.37 -7.30
N ALA A 139 -23.59 -7.98 -6.18
CA ALA A 139 -24.47 -9.14 -6.18
C ALA A 139 -25.97 -8.77 -6.19
N SER A 140 -26.31 -7.48 -6.14
CA SER A 140 -27.71 -7.04 -6.07
C SER A 140 -28.41 -7.13 -7.42
N GLU A 141 -29.67 -7.55 -7.41
CA GLU A 141 -30.50 -7.61 -8.63
C GLU A 141 -30.68 -6.21 -9.24
N ALA A 142 -30.82 -5.18 -8.41
CA ALA A 142 -30.93 -3.80 -8.85
C ALA A 142 -29.70 -3.35 -9.67
N TYR A 143 -28.49 -3.72 -9.24
CA TYR A 143 -27.26 -3.44 -9.98
C TYR A 143 -27.25 -4.16 -11.34
N GLU A 144 -27.56 -5.46 -11.38
CA GLU A 144 -27.59 -6.22 -12.63
C GLU A 144 -28.63 -5.69 -13.62
N GLN A 145 -29.82 -5.30 -13.13
CA GLN A 145 -30.86 -4.69 -13.96
C GLN A 145 -30.42 -3.35 -14.56
N GLN A 146 -29.85 -2.45 -13.74
CA GLN A 146 -29.37 -1.15 -14.20
C GLN A 146 -28.19 -1.29 -15.16
N ARG A 147 -27.26 -2.21 -14.88
CA ARG A 147 -26.13 -2.49 -15.76
C ARG A 147 -26.58 -3.05 -17.12
N ALA A 148 -27.56 -3.94 -17.10
CA ALA A 148 -28.17 -4.48 -18.32
C ALA A 148 -28.90 -3.38 -19.12
N GLU A 149 -29.54 -2.42 -18.46
CA GLU A 149 -30.17 -1.28 -19.12
C GLU A 149 -29.14 -0.39 -19.84
N VAL A 150 -28.01 -0.10 -19.19
CA VAL A 150 -26.90 0.64 -19.81
C VAL A 150 -26.38 -0.11 -21.03
N ALA A 151 -26.12 -1.42 -20.90
CA ALA A 151 -25.66 -2.24 -22.02
C ALA A 151 -26.67 -2.24 -23.19
N ARG A 152 -27.96 -2.46 -22.90
CA ARG A 152 -29.04 -2.51 -23.88
C ARG A 152 -29.17 -1.20 -24.67
N ARG A 153 -28.97 -0.04 -24.03
CA ARG A 153 -29.00 1.26 -24.70
C ARG A 153 -27.98 1.34 -25.83
N TYR A 154 -26.74 0.91 -25.58
CA TYR A 154 -25.69 0.94 -26.58
C TYR A 154 -25.86 -0.17 -27.64
N GLU A 155 -26.35 -1.34 -27.26
CA GLU A 155 -26.72 -2.40 -28.21
C GLU A 155 -27.83 -1.94 -29.17
N GLN A 156 -28.83 -1.23 -28.68
CA GLN A 156 -29.90 -0.68 -29.50
C GLN A 156 -29.35 0.37 -30.49
N GLN A 157 -28.51 1.30 -30.03
CA GLN A 157 -27.87 2.30 -30.90
C GLN A 157 -27.00 1.65 -31.98
N LEU A 158 -26.26 0.58 -31.63
CA LEU A 158 -25.49 -0.20 -32.60
C LEU A 158 -26.42 -0.87 -33.63
N GLY A 159 -27.55 -1.42 -33.16
CA GLY A 159 -28.59 -1.99 -34.02
C GLY A 159 -29.18 -0.97 -35.00
N GLU A 160 -29.46 0.25 -34.55
CA GLU A 160 -29.97 1.34 -35.38
C GLU A 160 -28.97 1.75 -36.49
N VAL A 161 -27.67 1.82 -36.17
CA VAL A 161 -26.62 2.09 -37.16
C VAL A 161 -26.58 1.00 -38.23
N MET A 162 -26.67 -0.27 -37.83
CA MET A 162 -26.67 -1.40 -38.75
C MET A 162 -27.96 -1.44 -39.60
N GLN A 163 -29.11 -1.16 -39.00
CA GLN A 163 -30.39 -1.14 -39.70
C GLN A 163 -30.47 -0.01 -40.72
N ALA A 164 -29.91 1.16 -40.41
CA ALA A 164 -29.79 2.27 -41.35
C ALA A 164 -28.94 1.87 -42.57
N LEU A 165 -27.79 1.22 -42.33
CA LEU A 165 -26.91 0.73 -43.39
C LEU A 165 -27.58 -0.36 -44.26
N GLU A 166 -28.31 -1.28 -43.64
CA GLU A 166 -29.09 -2.30 -44.38
C GLU A 166 -30.19 -1.68 -45.24
N THR A 167 -30.89 -0.67 -44.72
CA THR A 167 -31.95 0.04 -45.46
C THR A 167 -31.35 0.80 -46.65
N GLU A 168 -30.22 1.46 -46.46
CA GLU A 168 -29.48 2.12 -47.53
C GLU A 168 -29.01 1.13 -48.60
N ALA A 169 -28.44 -0.01 -48.18
CA ALA A 169 -28.04 -1.08 -49.09
C ALA A 169 -29.23 -1.56 -49.95
N ARG A 170 -30.36 -1.87 -49.32
CA ARG A 170 -31.59 -2.33 -50.01
C ARG A 170 -32.11 -1.28 -51.00
N SER A 171 -32.11 0.01 -50.63
CA SER A 171 -32.54 1.09 -51.53
C SER A 171 -31.71 1.19 -52.81
N ARG A 172 -30.47 0.69 -52.77
CA ARG A 172 -29.53 0.66 -53.89
C ARG A 172 -29.54 -0.68 -54.64
N GLY A 173 -30.39 -1.64 -54.26
CA GLY A 173 -30.41 -2.99 -54.83
C GLY A 173 -29.18 -3.81 -54.43
N LEU A 174 -28.68 -3.59 -53.21
CA LEU A 174 -27.56 -4.30 -52.61
C LEU A 174 -28.01 -4.95 -51.30
N MET A 175 -27.33 -6.01 -50.88
CA MET A 175 -27.54 -6.69 -49.60
C MET A 175 -26.20 -6.78 -48.87
N LEU A 176 -26.24 -6.64 -47.55
CA LEU A 176 -25.09 -6.87 -46.68
C LEU A 176 -25.11 -8.32 -46.22
N GLN A 177 -23.99 -9.02 -46.38
CA GLN A 177 -23.85 -10.41 -45.95
C GLN A 177 -22.69 -10.53 -44.97
N ARG A 178 -22.93 -11.20 -43.84
CA ARG A 178 -21.89 -11.53 -42.86
C ARG A 178 -21.13 -12.76 -43.34
N THR A 179 -19.82 -12.61 -43.50
CA THR A 179 -18.86 -13.69 -43.79
C THR A 179 -17.88 -13.83 -42.61
N PRO A 180 -17.14 -14.94 -42.52
CA PRO A 180 -16.09 -15.09 -41.51
C PRO A 180 -14.99 -14.01 -41.59
N THR A 181 -14.82 -13.39 -42.75
CA THR A 181 -13.86 -12.32 -43.01
C THR A 181 -14.42 -10.91 -42.78
N GLY A 182 -15.73 -10.75 -42.52
CA GLY A 182 -16.34 -9.46 -42.24
C GLY A 182 -17.74 -9.30 -42.82
N ILE A 183 -18.11 -8.06 -43.15
CA ILE A 183 -19.36 -7.75 -43.84
C ILE A 183 -19.00 -7.45 -45.30
N VAL A 184 -19.62 -8.18 -46.23
CA VAL A 184 -19.46 -7.96 -47.67
C VAL A 184 -20.76 -7.46 -48.26
N THR A 185 -20.65 -6.62 -49.29
CA THR A 185 -21.78 -6.12 -50.05
C THR A 185 -21.98 -7.00 -51.27
N VAL A 186 -23.19 -7.52 -51.48
CA VAL A 186 -23.56 -8.33 -52.65
C VAL A 186 -24.73 -7.69 -53.40
N PRO A 187 -24.73 -7.65 -54.73
CA PRO A 187 -25.88 -7.17 -55.51
C PRO A 187 -27.06 -8.15 -55.41
N VAL A 188 -28.28 -7.62 -55.48
CA VAL A 188 -29.52 -8.43 -55.49
C VAL A 188 -30.29 -8.31 -56.80
N ASP A 189 -31.00 -9.39 -57.17
CA ASP A 189 -31.91 -9.46 -58.31
C ASP A 189 -33.24 -8.72 -58.03
N LEU A 190 -34.14 -8.67 -59.04
CA LEU A 190 -35.47 -8.07 -58.91
C LEU A 190 -36.37 -8.78 -57.89
N GLN A 191 -36.01 -9.99 -57.47
CA GLN A 191 -36.69 -10.75 -56.42
C GLN A 191 -35.99 -10.61 -55.05
N GLY A 192 -34.95 -9.77 -54.93
CA GLY A 192 -34.21 -9.54 -53.69
C GLY A 192 -33.21 -10.63 -53.33
N ARG A 193 -32.86 -11.53 -54.25
CA ARG A 193 -31.93 -12.64 -54.03
C ARG A 193 -30.51 -12.23 -54.42
N PRO A 194 -29.47 -12.67 -53.69
CA PRO A 194 -28.08 -12.35 -54.02
C PRO A 194 -27.70 -12.92 -55.39
N VAL A 195 -27.11 -12.06 -56.21
CA VAL A 195 -26.60 -12.43 -57.54
C VAL A 195 -25.24 -13.09 -57.39
N SER A 196 -25.06 -14.28 -57.96
CA SER A 196 -23.76 -14.96 -57.96
C SER A 196 -22.76 -14.25 -58.86
N GLN A 197 -21.47 -14.47 -58.61
CA GLN A 197 -20.41 -13.81 -59.35
C GLN A 197 -20.45 -14.12 -60.85
N ASP A 198 -20.77 -15.36 -61.23
CA ASP A 198 -20.91 -15.78 -62.63
C ASP A 198 -22.04 -15.02 -63.37
N VAL A 199 -23.14 -14.74 -62.67
CA VAL A 199 -24.28 -13.99 -63.24
C VAL A 199 -23.93 -12.52 -63.35
N PHE A 200 -23.18 -11.98 -62.39
CA PHE A 200 -22.69 -10.61 -62.45
C PHE A 200 -21.71 -10.37 -63.61
N ASP A 201 -20.81 -11.32 -63.86
CA ASP A 201 -19.82 -11.21 -64.94
C ASP A 201 -20.43 -11.39 -66.34
N ALA A 202 -21.56 -12.10 -66.44
CA ALA A 202 -22.33 -12.25 -67.67
C ALA A 202 -23.17 -11.01 -68.06
N LEU A 203 -23.29 -10.01 -67.18
CA LEU A 203 -24.05 -8.79 -67.46
C LEU A 203 -23.33 -7.87 -68.46
N PRO A 204 -24.08 -7.06 -69.24
CA PRO A 204 -23.50 -6.04 -70.11
C PRO A 204 -22.59 -5.07 -69.33
N GLU A 205 -21.51 -4.61 -69.96
CA GLU A 205 -20.50 -3.76 -69.31
C GLU A 205 -21.08 -2.48 -68.71
N ALA A 206 -22.06 -1.87 -69.38
CA ALA A 206 -22.79 -0.70 -68.87
C ALA A 206 -23.55 -0.99 -67.57
N GLU A 207 -24.09 -2.20 -67.42
CA GLU A 207 -24.90 -2.61 -66.26
C GLU A 207 -24.01 -3.02 -65.09
N ARG A 208 -22.89 -3.72 -65.36
CA ARG A 208 -21.80 -3.96 -64.41
C ARG A 208 -21.26 -2.65 -63.85
N ALA A 209 -20.95 -1.66 -64.70
CA ALA A 209 -20.46 -0.35 -64.27
C ALA A 209 -21.44 0.37 -63.33
N ARG A 210 -22.75 0.29 -63.59
CA ARG A 210 -23.79 0.88 -62.71
C ARG A 210 -23.88 0.17 -61.35
N ILE A 211 -23.73 -1.16 -61.29
CA ILE A 211 -23.71 -1.90 -60.02
C ILE A 211 -22.43 -1.57 -59.24
N THR A 212 -21.26 -1.58 -59.88
CA THR A 212 -19.98 -1.25 -59.24
C THR A 212 -19.97 0.17 -58.67
N ALA A 213 -20.55 1.15 -59.38
CA ALA A 213 -20.69 2.51 -58.86
C ALA A 213 -21.57 2.58 -57.60
N ARG A 214 -22.66 1.82 -57.55
CA ARG A 214 -23.54 1.71 -56.36
C ARG A 214 -22.83 1.03 -55.19
N MET A 215 -22.07 -0.03 -55.45
CA MET A 215 -21.26 -0.73 -54.45
C MET A 215 -20.22 0.21 -53.85
N LYS A 216 -19.45 0.91 -54.69
CA LYS A 216 -18.43 1.88 -54.23
C LYS A 216 -19.02 2.99 -53.37
N SER A 217 -20.19 3.52 -53.74
CA SER A 217 -20.85 4.55 -52.92
C SER A 217 -21.42 3.98 -51.61
N LEU A 218 -21.79 2.69 -51.55
CA LEU A 218 -22.16 2.04 -50.29
C LEU A 218 -20.94 1.74 -49.40
N GLU A 219 -19.76 1.48 -49.99
CA GLU A 219 -18.52 1.29 -49.23
C GLU A 219 -18.17 2.52 -48.37
N GLU A 220 -18.45 3.73 -48.85
CA GLU A 220 -18.28 4.98 -48.08
C GLU A 220 -19.22 5.01 -46.86
N SER A 221 -20.50 4.71 -47.06
CA SER A 221 -21.49 4.61 -45.98
C SER A 221 -21.16 3.49 -45.00
N MET A 222 -20.65 2.35 -45.50
CA MET A 222 -20.19 1.22 -44.68
C MET A 222 -18.99 1.62 -43.81
N ALA A 223 -18.02 2.32 -44.38
CA ALA A 223 -16.87 2.83 -43.63
C ALA A 223 -17.32 3.82 -42.54
N GLU A 224 -18.30 4.68 -42.82
CA GLU A 224 -18.87 5.59 -41.83
C GLU A 224 -19.63 4.86 -40.72
N ALA A 225 -20.49 3.91 -41.08
CA ALA A 225 -21.21 3.07 -40.13
C ALA A 225 -20.25 2.30 -39.23
N GLN A 226 -19.15 1.78 -39.78
CA GLN A 226 -18.14 1.07 -39.00
C GLN A 226 -17.35 2.00 -38.06
N ARG A 227 -17.06 3.24 -38.46
CA ARG A 227 -16.50 4.27 -37.56
C ARG A 227 -17.45 4.57 -36.41
N LYS A 228 -18.74 4.77 -36.70
CA LYS A 228 -19.81 5.01 -35.72
C LYS A 228 -19.96 3.82 -34.76
N ALA A 229 -20.01 2.60 -35.28
CA ALA A 229 -20.09 1.38 -34.48
C ALA A 229 -18.91 1.26 -33.50
N ARG A 230 -17.67 1.46 -33.98
CA ARG A 230 -16.48 1.45 -33.11
C ARG A 230 -16.50 2.55 -32.06
N ALA A 231 -17.09 3.71 -32.36
CA ALA A 231 -17.25 4.79 -31.39
C ALA A 231 -18.27 4.40 -30.29
N LEU A 232 -19.45 3.93 -30.69
CA LEU A 232 -20.49 3.44 -29.78
C LEU A 232 -20.00 2.30 -28.89
N GLU A 233 -19.20 1.37 -29.42
CA GLU A 233 -18.60 0.31 -28.61
C GLU A 233 -17.62 0.83 -27.55
N ARG A 234 -16.85 1.88 -27.86
CA ARG A 234 -15.94 2.50 -26.87
C ARG A 234 -16.75 3.25 -25.82
N GLU A 235 -17.70 4.07 -26.26
CA GLU A 235 -18.59 4.82 -25.37
C GLU A 235 -19.39 3.89 -24.46
N GLY A 236 -19.92 2.77 -24.98
CA GLY A 236 -20.62 1.77 -24.16
C GLY A 236 -19.71 1.10 -23.14
N ARG A 237 -18.46 0.78 -23.50
CA ARG A 237 -17.46 0.26 -22.54
C ARG A 237 -17.11 1.28 -21.47
N GLU A 238 -16.96 2.54 -21.83
CA GLU A 238 -16.68 3.64 -20.89
C GLU A 238 -17.87 3.88 -19.97
N ALA A 239 -19.10 3.92 -20.50
CA ALA A 239 -20.32 4.09 -19.73
C ALA A 239 -20.55 2.96 -18.72
N LEU A 240 -20.27 1.70 -19.10
CA LEU A 240 -20.33 0.58 -18.16
C LEU A 240 -19.26 0.70 -17.07
N ARG A 241 -18.03 1.11 -17.41
CA ARG A 241 -16.97 1.35 -16.42
C ARG A 241 -17.32 2.49 -15.47
N GLU A 242 -17.89 3.58 -15.98
CA GLU A 242 -18.31 4.72 -15.19
C GLU A 242 -19.49 4.36 -14.27
N PHE A 243 -20.44 3.56 -14.75
CA PHE A 243 -21.52 3.01 -13.95
C PHE A 243 -21.00 2.13 -12.80
N ASP A 244 -20.08 1.22 -13.10
CA ASP A 244 -19.43 0.36 -12.10
C ASP A 244 -18.65 1.21 -11.07
N ALA A 245 -17.91 2.21 -11.53
CA ALA A 245 -17.14 3.12 -10.69
C ALA A 245 -18.04 3.99 -9.80
N ALA A 246 -19.16 4.50 -10.32
CA ALA A 246 -20.14 5.29 -9.56
C ALA A 246 -20.80 4.44 -8.46
N THR A 247 -21.15 3.19 -8.78
CA THR A 247 -21.66 2.23 -7.80
C THR A 247 -20.63 1.98 -6.70
N ALA A 248 -19.38 1.72 -7.06
CA ALA A 248 -18.30 1.49 -6.10
C ALA A 248 -18.02 2.74 -5.24
N ARG A 249 -18.02 3.92 -5.85
CA ARG A 249 -17.81 5.21 -5.17
C ARG A 249 -18.83 5.44 -4.06
N GLY A 250 -20.12 5.14 -4.32
CA GLY A 250 -21.17 5.22 -3.29
C GLY A 250 -20.92 4.33 -2.07
N ILE A 251 -20.10 3.28 -2.20
CA ILE A 251 -19.70 2.39 -1.11
C ILE A 251 -18.38 2.83 -0.45
N ILE A 252 -17.43 3.34 -1.23
CA ILE A 252 -16.07 3.67 -0.79
C ILE A 252 -16.00 5.03 -0.08
N ASP A 253 -16.71 6.04 -0.59
CA ASP A 253 -16.56 7.44 -0.15
C ASP A 253 -16.93 7.63 1.32
N GLY A 254 -18.02 6.99 1.78
CA GLY A 254 -18.52 7.13 3.14
C GLY A 254 -17.49 6.68 4.19
N PRO A 255 -17.02 5.42 4.15
CA PRO A 255 -15.97 4.92 5.05
C PRO A 255 -14.69 5.76 5.03
N ILE A 256 -14.23 6.17 3.86
CA ILE A 256 -13.01 6.97 3.71
C ILE A 256 -13.20 8.39 4.26
N ALA A 257 -14.31 9.05 3.96
CA ALA A 257 -14.60 10.39 4.46
C ALA A 257 -14.65 10.44 6.00
N ARG A 258 -15.22 9.41 6.65
CA ARG A 258 -15.22 9.30 8.12
C ARG A 258 -13.80 9.27 8.69
N LEU A 259 -12.90 8.53 8.07
CA LEU A 259 -11.49 8.49 8.50
C LEU A 259 -10.75 9.79 8.19
N LYS A 260 -11.01 10.43 7.05
CA LYS A 260 -10.40 11.73 6.69
C LYS A 260 -10.78 12.81 7.71
N GLU A 261 -12.03 12.87 8.15
CA GLU A 261 -12.46 13.83 9.18
C GLU A 261 -11.78 13.56 10.52
N GLN A 262 -11.68 12.28 10.92
CA GLN A 262 -11.05 11.89 12.17
C GLN A 262 -9.55 12.21 12.23
N TYR A 263 -8.87 12.16 11.09
CA TYR A 263 -7.44 12.44 10.96
C TYR A 263 -7.17 13.76 10.20
N ARG A 264 -8.08 14.73 10.27
CA ARG A 264 -7.99 15.99 9.52
C ARG A 264 -6.71 16.79 9.77
N ASP A 265 -6.16 16.69 10.99
CA ASP A 265 -4.94 17.39 11.40
C ASP A 265 -3.66 16.65 10.94
N HIS A 266 -3.81 15.50 10.26
CA HIS A 266 -2.72 14.67 9.74
C HIS A 266 -2.72 14.64 8.20
N PRO A 267 -2.04 15.58 7.53
CA PRO A 267 -2.10 15.72 6.07
C PRO A 267 -1.58 14.48 5.33
N LYS A 268 -0.58 13.78 5.88
CA LYS A 268 -0.08 12.52 5.30
C LYS A 268 -1.11 11.39 5.36
N VAL A 269 -1.94 11.35 6.40
CA VAL A 269 -3.02 10.36 6.51
C VAL A 269 -4.11 10.68 5.49
N ALA A 270 -4.52 11.94 5.39
CA ALA A 270 -5.50 12.38 4.41
C ALA A 270 -5.06 12.06 2.97
N ALA A 271 -3.79 12.33 2.64
CA ALA A 271 -3.22 12.01 1.34
C ALA A 271 -3.18 10.49 1.06
N PHE A 272 -2.83 9.68 2.06
CA PHE A 272 -2.87 8.22 1.93
C PHE A 272 -4.29 7.72 1.67
N LEU A 273 -5.29 8.21 2.43
CA LEU A 273 -6.68 7.80 2.29
C LEU A 273 -7.27 8.17 0.92
N GLU A 274 -6.93 9.35 0.40
CA GLU A 274 -7.33 9.77 -0.95
C GLU A 274 -6.66 8.94 -2.04
N ALA A 275 -5.37 8.64 -1.89
CA ALA A 275 -4.68 7.76 -2.81
C ALA A 275 -5.23 6.32 -2.78
N ALA A 276 -5.64 5.84 -1.59
CA ALA A 276 -6.28 4.54 -1.43
C ALA A 276 -7.66 4.50 -2.11
N GLU A 277 -8.47 5.55 -1.98
CA GLU A 277 -9.76 5.69 -2.68
C GLU A 277 -9.59 5.57 -4.20
N GLN A 278 -8.64 6.33 -4.76
CA GLN A 278 -8.35 6.32 -6.19
C GLN A 278 -7.83 4.95 -6.65
N ASP A 279 -6.95 4.32 -5.88
CA ASP A 279 -6.42 2.99 -6.18
C ASP A 279 -7.52 1.91 -6.15
N MET A 280 -8.45 1.99 -5.20
CA MET A 280 -9.60 1.07 -5.11
C MET A 280 -10.51 1.18 -6.34
N LEU A 281 -10.79 2.40 -6.81
CA LEU A 281 -11.59 2.62 -8.02
C LEU A 281 -10.85 2.15 -9.28
N ALA A 282 -9.54 2.40 -9.37
CA ALA A 282 -8.73 1.98 -10.51
C ALA A 282 -8.59 0.45 -10.62
N HIS A 283 -8.57 -0.26 -9.49
CA HIS A 283 -8.43 -1.72 -9.43
C HIS A 283 -9.74 -2.43 -9.04
N LEU A 284 -10.88 -1.79 -9.31
CA LEU A 284 -12.21 -2.29 -8.92
C LEU A 284 -12.49 -3.72 -9.42
N ALA A 285 -12.04 -4.04 -10.64
CA ALA A 285 -12.19 -5.38 -11.22
C ALA A 285 -11.48 -6.48 -10.40
N GLU A 286 -10.28 -6.20 -9.90
CA GLU A 286 -9.51 -7.12 -9.05
C GLU A 286 -10.17 -7.27 -7.67
N LEU A 287 -10.62 -6.15 -7.09
CA LEU A 287 -11.30 -6.14 -5.79
C LEU A 287 -12.65 -6.87 -5.82
N ARG A 288 -13.37 -6.80 -6.95
CA ARG A 288 -14.59 -7.55 -7.20
C ARG A 288 -14.31 -9.05 -7.31
N ALA A 289 -13.29 -9.45 -8.07
CA ALA A 289 -12.97 -10.86 -8.28
C ALA A 289 -12.56 -11.59 -6.99
N ALA A 290 -11.85 -10.93 -6.07
CA ALA A 290 -11.56 -11.46 -4.73
C ALA A 290 -12.81 -11.57 -3.84
N GLY A 291 -13.95 -11.05 -4.30
CA GLY A 291 -15.25 -11.17 -3.67
C GLY A 291 -15.81 -12.59 -3.72
N ASP A 292 -15.57 -13.28 -4.82
CA ASP A 292 -16.22 -14.54 -5.15
C ASP A 292 -15.47 -15.77 -4.59
N GLU A 293 -14.19 -15.62 -4.24
CA GLU A 293 -13.32 -16.74 -3.86
C GLU A 293 -13.55 -17.25 -2.42
N GLU A 294 -14.08 -16.45 -1.49
CA GLU A 294 -14.40 -16.92 -0.13
C GLU A 294 -15.62 -17.84 -0.08
N ALA A 295 -16.46 -17.88 -1.12
CA ALA A 295 -17.56 -18.84 -1.24
C ALA A 295 -17.10 -20.20 -1.83
N GLY A 296 -15.84 -20.30 -2.26
CA GLY A 296 -15.26 -21.46 -2.91
C GLY A 296 -13.95 -21.90 -2.27
N GLU A 297 -13.97 -22.29 -0.99
CA GLU A 297 -12.96 -23.16 -0.39
C GLU A 297 -13.02 -24.56 -1.05
N GLN A 298 -12.71 -24.62 -2.34
CA GLN A 298 -12.20 -25.80 -2.99
C GLN A 298 -10.85 -25.39 -3.57
N ALA A 299 -9.82 -25.68 -2.79
CA ALA A 299 -8.43 -25.51 -3.16
C ALA A 299 -8.20 -26.01 -4.59
N ARG A 300 -7.96 -25.10 -5.52
CA ARG A 300 -7.39 -25.42 -6.84
C ARG A 300 -5.89 -25.68 -6.62
N PRO A 301 -5.39 -26.93 -6.67
CA PRO A 301 -4.04 -27.26 -6.20
C PRO A 301 -2.89 -26.87 -7.15
N GLU A 302 -3.14 -26.06 -8.20
CA GLU A 302 -2.23 -25.97 -9.35
C GLU A 302 -1.51 -24.61 -9.52
N LEU A 303 -1.69 -23.64 -8.61
CA LEU A 303 -0.92 -22.39 -8.67
C LEU A 303 0.17 -22.37 -7.57
N PRO A 304 1.47 -22.25 -7.94
CA PRO A 304 2.59 -22.32 -6.99
C PRO A 304 2.72 -21.09 -6.07
N PHE A 305 1.81 -20.12 -6.18
CA PHE A 305 1.75 -18.96 -5.31
C PHE A 305 0.30 -18.76 -4.84
N PRO A 306 0.06 -18.63 -3.52
CA PRO A 306 -1.26 -18.22 -3.05
C PRO A 306 -1.59 -16.87 -3.68
N ARG A 307 -2.79 -16.74 -4.29
CA ARG A 307 -3.27 -15.45 -4.77
C ARG A 307 -3.25 -14.48 -3.59
N ARG A 308 -2.44 -13.42 -3.70
CA ARG A 308 -2.38 -12.37 -2.67
C ARG A 308 -3.73 -11.68 -2.63
N ASP A 309 -4.31 -11.57 -1.44
CA ASP A 309 -5.50 -10.76 -1.19
C ASP A 309 -5.27 -9.34 -1.73
N PRO A 310 -6.05 -8.86 -2.73
CA PRO A 310 -5.85 -7.54 -3.30
C PRO A 310 -6.14 -6.43 -2.28
N TYR A 311 -6.91 -6.71 -1.21
CA TYR A 311 -7.16 -5.77 -0.13
C TYR A 311 -5.96 -5.62 0.82
N ALA A 312 -5.00 -6.55 0.82
CA ALA A 312 -3.81 -6.50 1.68
C ALA A 312 -2.96 -5.25 1.41
N ARG A 313 -3.05 -4.67 0.21
CA ARG A 313 -2.27 -3.46 -0.17
C ARG A 313 -2.68 -2.19 0.58
N TYR A 314 -3.85 -2.17 1.21
CA TYR A 314 -4.35 -1.05 2.00
C TYR A 314 -4.02 -1.18 3.49
N GLN A 315 -3.38 -2.29 3.91
CA GLN A 315 -3.02 -2.50 5.30
C GLN A 315 -1.94 -1.51 5.75
N ILE A 316 -2.04 -1.11 7.02
CA ILE A 316 -1.06 -0.26 7.69
C ILE A 316 -0.02 -1.13 8.39
N ASN A 317 1.25 -0.93 8.04
CA ASN A 317 2.35 -1.58 8.74
C ASN A 317 2.81 -0.70 9.92
N LEU A 318 2.34 -1.03 11.13
CA LEU A 318 2.76 -0.34 12.35
C LEU A 318 4.15 -0.85 12.78
N LEU A 319 5.16 0.01 12.66
CA LEU A 319 6.55 -0.35 12.99
C LEU A 319 6.89 -0.06 14.44
N VAL A 320 6.46 1.09 14.93
CA VAL A 320 6.75 1.56 16.27
C VAL A 320 5.44 1.95 16.93
N ASP A 321 5.16 1.32 18.07
CA ASP A 321 3.97 1.53 18.89
C ASP A 321 4.39 1.89 20.31
N HIS A 322 4.01 3.09 20.74
CA HIS A 322 4.36 3.63 22.05
C HIS A 322 3.17 3.71 23.01
N ARG A 323 2.10 2.93 22.80
CA ARG A 323 0.90 2.98 23.66
C ARG A 323 1.16 2.67 25.14
N GLU A 324 2.13 1.80 25.44
CA GLU A 324 2.50 1.41 26.81
C GLU A 324 3.84 2.04 27.25
N THR A 325 4.45 2.85 26.38
CA THR A 325 5.75 3.46 26.64
C THR A 325 5.61 4.61 27.62
N ARG A 326 6.53 4.66 28.59
CA ARG A 326 6.63 5.76 29.56
C ARG A 326 7.97 6.45 29.36
N GLY A 327 7.91 7.72 29.00
CA GLY A 327 9.09 8.49 28.64
C GLY A 327 9.71 8.09 27.30
N ALA A 328 10.97 8.46 27.07
CA ALA A 328 11.72 8.01 25.91
C ALA A 328 12.13 6.53 26.04
N PRO A 329 12.12 5.75 24.95
CA PRO A 329 12.56 4.36 24.97
C PRO A 329 14.08 4.25 25.07
N VAL A 330 14.56 3.24 25.79
CA VAL A 330 15.98 2.87 25.84
C VAL A 330 16.15 1.49 25.22
N ILE A 331 16.83 1.43 24.08
CA ILE A 331 17.02 0.20 23.30
C ILE A 331 18.49 -0.18 23.39
N THR A 332 18.77 -1.42 23.81
CA THR A 332 20.11 -1.99 23.79
C THR A 332 20.18 -3.04 22.70
N GLU A 333 20.98 -2.79 21.67
CA GLU A 333 21.32 -3.79 20.65
C GLU A 333 22.77 -4.24 20.85
N THR A 334 22.96 -5.53 21.09
CA THR A 334 24.28 -6.14 21.29
C THR A 334 24.82 -6.80 20.03
N ASN A 335 23.96 -7.05 19.04
CA ASN A 335 24.29 -7.69 17.78
C ASN A 335 23.89 -6.80 16.60
N PRO A 336 24.79 -5.94 16.10
CA PRO A 336 24.47 -4.99 15.04
C PRO A 336 24.51 -5.66 13.65
N THR A 337 23.51 -6.48 13.34
CA THR A 337 23.34 -7.16 12.03
C THR A 337 22.41 -6.45 11.07
#